data_AF-A0A3Q3IJL4-F1
#
_entry.id   AF-A0A3Q3IJL4-F1
#
_cell.length_a   1.000
_cell.length_b   1.000
_cell.length_c   1.000
_cell.angle_alpha   90.00
_cell.angle_beta   90.00
_cell.angle_gamma   90.00
#
_symmetry.space_group_name_H-M   'P 1'
#
loop_
_entity.id
_entity.type
_entity.pdbx_description
1 polymer ?
#
loop_
_entity_poly.entity_id
_entity_poly.type
_entity_poly.pdbx_seq_one_letter_code
_entity_poly.pdbx_strand_id
1 'polypeptide(L)'
;MPGPDRETDLTERIEAFLTDLKRGGSGVGPLRGSAETARETTALLRRITAQARWSNAGDLMEIIRKEGRRMTASQPSETTVGNMIRRVLKIIREEYARFQGSNEETDQQESLHKLLTSGGPSEENFRSPFPTLKANVIEAINELLTELEGTTDNIAMQALEHIHSNEVIMTIGRSRTVEAFLKDAARKRKFHVIVAECAPFCQLALKQL
;
A
#
# COMPACT_ATOMS: atom_id res chain seq x y z
N MET A 1 -5.78 16.27 -26.08
CA MET A 1 -5.95 14.84 -26.40
C MET A 1 -4.71 14.08 -25.94
N PRO A 2 -4.77 13.13 -25.00
CA PRO A 2 -3.65 12.22 -24.76
C PRO A 2 -3.52 11.30 -25.99
N GLY A 3 -2.37 11.35 -26.67
CA GLY A 3 -2.10 10.56 -27.88
C GLY A 3 -2.05 9.05 -27.61
N PRO A 4 -2.16 8.21 -28.66
CA PRO A 4 -2.11 6.75 -28.57
C PRO A 4 -0.88 6.24 -27.81
N ASP A 5 0.25 6.95 -27.92
CA ASP A 5 1.53 6.61 -27.29
C ASP A 5 1.50 6.55 -25.74
N ARG A 6 0.58 7.29 -25.09
CA ARG A 6 0.48 7.31 -23.62
C ARG A 6 -0.26 6.08 -23.07
N GLU A 7 -1.23 5.58 -23.82
CA GLU A 7 -2.03 4.41 -23.44
C GLU A 7 -1.22 3.13 -23.65
N THR A 8 -0.40 3.08 -24.70
CA THR A 8 0.57 2.02 -24.93
C THR A 8 1.67 2.01 -23.85
N ASP A 9 2.27 3.15 -23.49
CA ASP A 9 3.28 3.23 -22.40
C ASP A 9 2.70 2.76 -21.05
N LEU A 10 1.46 3.13 -20.72
CA LEU A 10 0.82 2.67 -19.48
C LEU A 10 0.64 1.15 -19.48
N THR A 11 0.18 0.59 -20.60
CA THR A 11 -0.06 -0.85 -20.74
C THR A 11 1.25 -1.63 -20.63
N GLU A 12 2.30 -1.20 -21.34
CA GLU A 12 3.63 -1.82 -21.26
C GLU A 12 4.19 -1.83 -19.83
N ARG A 13 4.00 -0.74 -19.08
CA ARG A 13 4.43 -0.67 -17.67
C ARG A 13 3.66 -1.60 -16.75
N ILE A 14 2.35 -1.75 -16.98
CA ILE A 14 1.54 -2.72 -16.23
C ILE A 14 2.05 -4.13 -16.50
N GLU A 15 2.30 -4.48 -17.77
CA GLU A 15 2.84 -5.80 -18.12
C GLU A 15 4.24 -6.04 -17.54
N ALA A 16 5.11 -5.03 -17.55
CA ALA A 16 6.42 -5.10 -16.92
C ALA A 16 6.30 -5.37 -15.42
N PHE A 17 5.42 -4.63 -14.71
CA PHE A 17 5.17 -4.83 -13.29
C PHE A 17 4.60 -6.23 -12.98
N LEU A 18 3.67 -6.73 -13.80
CA LEU A 18 3.13 -8.09 -13.64
C LEU A 18 4.22 -9.16 -13.83
N THR A 19 5.11 -8.96 -14.80
CA THR A 19 6.23 -9.87 -15.05
C THR A 19 7.21 -9.88 -13.87
N ASP A 20 7.52 -8.70 -13.33
CA ASP A 20 8.36 -8.58 -12.14
C ASP A 20 7.75 -9.23 -10.90
N LEU A 21 6.44 -9.06 -10.71
CA LEU A 21 5.71 -9.67 -9.59
C LEU A 21 5.74 -11.20 -9.66
N LYS A 22 5.53 -11.79 -10.85
CA LYS A 22 5.60 -13.25 -11.07
C LYS A 22 7.00 -13.80 -10.84
N ARG A 23 8.01 -13.07 -11.28
CA ARG A 23 9.42 -13.44 -11.10
C ARG A 23 9.82 -13.42 -9.62
N GLY A 24 9.42 -12.39 -8.88
CA GLY A 24 9.65 -12.28 -7.44
C GLY A 24 9.02 -13.43 -6.64
N GLY A 25 7.85 -13.90 -7.07
CA GLY A 25 7.15 -15.03 -6.46
C GLY A 25 7.81 -16.41 -6.66
N SER A 26 8.60 -16.54 -7.72
CA SER A 26 9.25 -17.80 -8.11
C SER A 26 10.62 -18.01 -7.44
N GLY A 27 11.06 -17.09 -6.58
CA GLY A 27 12.38 -17.11 -5.93
C GLY A 27 13.57 -16.83 -6.86
N VAL A 28 13.30 -16.52 -8.13
CA VAL A 28 14.30 -16.22 -9.17
C VAL A 28 14.35 -14.70 -9.38
N GLY A 29 14.83 -13.96 -8.37
CA GLY A 29 14.96 -12.51 -8.45
C GLY A 29 15.42 -11.88 -7.14
N PRO A 30 15.78 -10.59 -7.13
CA PRO A 30 16.10 -9.88 -5.89
C PRO A 30 14.93 -9.98 -4.91
N LEU A 31 15.23 -10.28 -3.64
CA LEU A 31 14.24 -10.27 -2.56
C LEU A 31 13.66 -8.86 -2.40
N ARG A 32 12.49 -8.62 -3.00
CA ARG A 32 11.73 -7.38 -2.81
C ARG A 32 11.16 -7.34 -1.40
N GLY A 33 11.34 -6.19 -0.75
CA GLY A 33 10.72 -5.94 0.55
C GLY A 33 9.27 -5.51 0.38
N SER A 34 8.43 -5.77 1.38
CA SER A 34 7.03 -5.33 1.39
C SER A 34 6.89 -3.81 1.17
N ALA A 35 7.77 -3.01 1.76
CA ALA A 35 7.77 -1.55 1.58
C ALA A 35 7.99 -1.13 0.11
N GLU A 36 8.90 -1.80 -0.59
CA GLU A 36 9.18 -1.55 -2.01
C GLU A 36 8.00 -1.96 -2.89
N THR A 37 7.44 -3.15 -2.64
CA THR A 37 6.23 -3.64 -3.32
C THR A 37 5.05 -2.69 -3.11
N ALA A 38 4.86 -2.18 -1.88
CA ALA A 38 3.81 -1.20 -1.58
C ALA A 38 4.02 0.09 -2.38
N ARG A 39 5.24 0.65 -2.35
CA ARG A 39 5.59 1.89 -3.05
C ARG A 39 5.39 1.78 -4.56
N GLU A 40 5.87 0.69 -5.16
CA GLU A 40 5.72 0.49 -6.61
C GLU A 40 4.27 0.27 -7.03
N THR A 41 3.50 -0.51 -6.25
CA THR A 41 2.07 -0.71 -6.51
C THR A 41 1.34 0.63 -6.46
N THR A 42 1.56 1.43 -5.42
CA THR A 42 0.93 2.74 -5.26
C THR A 42 1.37 3.72 -6.35
N ALA A 43 2.65 3.72 -6.74
CA ALA A 43 3.16 4.54 -7.83
C ALA A 43 2.53 4.16 -9.19
N LEU A 44 2.31 2.87 -9.44
CA LEU A 44 1.61 2.39 -10.64
C LEU A 44 0.13 2.82 -10.62
N LEU A 45 -0.56 2.68 -9.49
CA LEU A 45 -1.94 3.14 -9.33
C LEU A 45 -2.09 4.67 -9.52
N ARG A 46 -1.11 5.45 -9.05
CA ARG A 46 -1.03 6.89 -9.33
C ARG A 46 -0.94 7.17 -10.83
N ARG A 47 -0.09 6.43 -11.54
CA ARG A 47 0.06 6.58 -13.00
C ARG A 47 -1.21 6.21 -13.75
N ILE A 48 -1.86 5.11 -13.38
CA ILE A 48 -3.18 4.71 -13.92
C ILE A 48 -4.18 5.85 -13.73
N THR A 49 -4.28 6.39 -12.52
CA THR A 49 -5.16 7.53 -12.21
C THR A 49 -4.87 8.76 -13.09
N ALA A 50 -3.58 9.05 -13.32
CA ALA A 50 -3.14 10.19 -14.10
C ALA A 50 -3.31 10.03 -15.62
N GLN A 51 -3.13 8.82 -16.16
CA GLN A 51 -3.02 8.58 -17.60
C GLN A 51 -4.26 7.92 -18.22
N ALA A 52 -5.01 7.12 -17.45
CA ALA A 52 -6.21 6.47 -17.95
C ALA A 52 -7.32 7.48 -18.29
N ARG A 53 -8.20 7.07 -19.21
CA ARG A 53 -9.40 7.84 -19.59
C ARG A 53 -10.57 7.39 -18.72
N TRP A 54 -11.08 8.31 -17.93
CA TRP A 54 -12.25 8.12 -17.06
C TRP A 54 -12.96 9.46 -16.90
N SER A 55 -14.29 9.41 -16.74
CA SER A 55 -15.14 10.62 -16.67
C SER A 55 -15.70 10.88 -15.27
N ASN A 56 -15.75 9.85 -14.45
CA ASN A 56 -16.33 9.86 -13.12
C ASN A 56 -15.57 8.89 -12.19
N ALA A 57 -15.87 8.93 -10.88
CA ALA A 57 -15.20 8.09 -9.89
C ALA A 57 -15.47 6.60 -10.12
N GLY A 58 -16.66 6.25 -10.60
CA GLY A 58 -17.07 4.89 -10.94
C GLY A 58 -16.16 4.27 -11.99
N ASP A 59 -15.97 4.97 -13.12
CA ASP A 59 -15.08 4.54 -14.22
C ASP A 59 -13.66 4.27 -13.69
N LEU A 60 -13.11 5.20 -12.90
CA LEU A 60 -11.76 5.07 -12.33
C LEU A 60 -11.66 3.85 -11.41
N MET A 61 -12.65 3.65 -10.53
CA MET A 61 -12.67 2.49 -9.65
C MET A 61 -12.80 1.17 -10.42
N GLU A 62 -13.56 1.13 -11.51
CA GLU A 62 -13.64 -0.06 -12.36
C GLU A 62 -12.30 -0.40 -13.02
N ILE A 63 -11.60 0.61 -13.54
CA ILE A 63 -10.25 0.46 -14.12
C ILE A 63 -9.28 -0.10 -13.06
N ILE A 64 -9.24 0.51 -11.87
CA ILE A 64 -8.37 0.06 -10.77
C ILE A 64 -8.75 -1.35 -10.30
N ARG A 65 -10.04 -1.69 -10.20
CA ARG A 65 -10.48 -3.05 -9.85
C ARG A 65 -10.07 -4.07 -10.91
N LYS A 66 -10.20 -3.74 -12.20
CA LYS A 66 -9.82 -4.61 -13.30
C LYS A 66 -8.33 -4.93 -13.25
N GLU A 67 -7.48 -3.90 -13.23
CA GLU A 67 -6.03 -4.09 -13.15
C GLU A 67 -5.61 -4.71 -11.81
N GLY A 68 -6.27 -4.33 -10.72
CA GLY A 68 -6.03 -4.89 -9.39
C GLY A 68 -6.29 -6.39 -9.28
N ARG A 69 -7.35 -6.89 -9.93
CA ARG A 69 -7.61 -8.34 -10.02
C ARG A 69 -6.49 -9.06 -10.76
N ARG A 70 -5.99 -8.50 -11.86
CA ARG A 70 -4.87 -9.07 -12.65
C ARG A 70 -3.57 -9.12 -11.83
N MET A 71 -3.25 -8.03 -11.14
CA MET A 71 -2.07 -7.94 -10.26
C MET A 71 -2.14 -8.96 -9.13
N THR A 72 -3.26 -9.01 -8.41
CA THR A 72 -3.45 -9.94 -7.27
C THR A 72 -3.44 -11.41 -7.72
N ALA A 73 -4.04 -11.72 -8.87
CA ALA A 73 -4.02 -13.07 -9.42
C ALA A 73 -2.63 -13.53 -9.89
N SER A 74 -1.73 -12.59 -10.19
CA SER A 74 -0.37 -12.92 -10.65
C SER A 74 0.53 -13.42 -9.53
N GLN A 75 0.30 -13.00 -8.29
CA GLN A 75 0.97 -13.55 -7.11
C GLN A 75 0.04 -13.50 -5.88
N PRO A 76 -0.79 -14.53 -5.67
CA PRO A 76 -1.81 -14.51 -4.61
C PRO A 76 -1.25 -14.42 -3.17
N SER A 77 -0.02 -14.88 -2.95
CA SER A 77 0.64 -14.77 -1.64
C SER A 77 1.15 -13.35 -1.32
N GLU A 78 1.32 -12.49 -2.33
CA GLU A 78 1.75 -11.11 -2.15
C GLU A 78 0.54 -10.21 -1.82
N THR A 79 0.15 -10.23 -0.54
CA THR A 79 -1.02 -9.48 -0.08
C THR A 79 -0.83 -7.97 -0.10
N THR A 80 0.41 -7.48 -0.11
CA THR A 80 0.74 -6.04 -0.12
C THR A 80 0.09 -5.33 -1.31
N VAL A 81 0.16 -5.93 -2.49
CA VAL A 81 -0.41 -5.40 -3.73
C VAL A 81 -1.92 -5.20 -3.58
N GLY A 82 -2.63 -6.26 -3.16
CA GLY A 82 -4.07 -6.22 -2.92
C GLY A 82 -4.46 -5.18 -1.86
N ASN A 83 -3.67 -5.07 -0.79
CA ASN A 83 -3.90 -4.08 0.27
C ASN A 83 -3.75 -2.65 -0.25
N MET A 84 -2.71 -2.36 -1.06
CA MET A 84 -2.53 -1.03 -1.66
C MET A 84 -3.65 -0.68 -2.64
N ILE A 85 -4.10 -1.63 -3.47
CA ILE A 85 -5.25 -1.43 -4.36
C ILE A 85 -6.50 -1.05 -3.56
N ARG A 86 -6.78 -1.75 -2.46
CA ARG A 86 -7.94 -1.43 -1.60
C ARG A 86 -7.80 -0.07 -0.93
N ARG A 87 -6.60 0.33 -0.49
CA ARG A 87 -6.33 1.68 0.06
C ARG A 87 -6.61 2.76 -0.98
N VAL A 88 -6.10 2.62 -2.21
CA VAL A 88 -6.37 3.60 -3.28
C VAL A 88 -7.85 3.66 -3.65
N LEU A 89 -8.54 2.52 -3.70
CA LEU A 89 -10.00 2.50 -3.89
C LEU A 89 -10.75 3.21 -2.75
N LYS A 90 -10.24 3.15 -1.51
CA LYS A 90 -10.80 3.88 -0.36
C LYS A 90 -10.59 5.39 -0.54
N ILE A 91 -9.37 5.82 -0.88
CA ILE A 91 -9.04 7.22 -1.17
C ILE A 91 -9.98 7.82 -2.22
N ILE A 92 -10.24 7.09 -3.31
CA ILE A 92 -11.15 7.56 -4.37
C ILE A 92 -12.58 7.77 -3.85
N ARG A 93 -13.07 6.86 -3.00
CA ARG A 93 -14.40 7.01 -2.40
C ARG A 93 -14.44 8.18 -1.42
N GLU A 94 -13.41 8.33 -0.59
CA GLU A 94 -13.32 9.41 0.41
C GLU A 94 -13.25 10.79 -0.27
N GLU A 95 -12.40 10.96 -1.27
CA GLU A 95 -12.29 12.22 -2.03
C GLU A 95 -13.57 12.55 -2.81
N TYR A 96 -14.31 11.53 -3.26
CA TYR A 96 -15.60 11.71 -3.91
C TYR A 96 -16.72 12.04 -2.90
N ALA A 97 -16.75 11.39 -1.74
CA ALA A 97 -17.72 11.63 -0.67
C ALA A 97 -17.55 13.04 -0.05
N ARG A 98 -16.30 13.47 0.14
CA ARG A 98 -15.94 14.84 0.55
C ARG A 98 -16.52 15.89 -0.40
N PHE A 99 -16.54 15.60 -1.71
CA PHE A 99 -17.18 16.48 -2.69
C PHE A 99 -18.71 16.53 -2.57
N GLN A 100 -19.37 15.40 -2.28
CA GLN A 100 -20.83 15.38 -2.09
C GLN A 100 -21.30 16.07 -0.79
N GLY A 101 -20.39 16.60 0.03
CA GLY A 101 -20.72 17.21 1.32
C GLY A 101 -21.09 16.18 2.39
N SER A 102 -20.73 14.91 2.19
CA SER A 102 -20.87 13.88 3.21
C SER A 102 -19.78 14.08 4.26
N ASN A 103 -20.15 14.69 5.39
CA ASN A 103 -19.23 15.02 6.47
C ASN A 103 -18.83 13.73 7.23
N GLU A 104 -17.51 13.52 7.42
CA GLU A 104 -16.90 12.31 7.99
C GLU A 104 -17.40 11.96 9.42
N GLU A 105 -17.96 12.93 10.14
CA GLU A 105 -18.45 12.75 11.52
C GLU A 105 -19.71 11.86 11.63
N THR A 106 -20.48 11.71 10.55
CA THR A 106 -21.74 10.94 10.56
C THR A 106 -21.53 9.43 10.38
N ASP A 107 -20.30 8.99 10.10
CA ASP A 107 -20.04 7.61 9.62
C ASP A 107 -19.51 6.67 10.71
N GLN A 108 -19.00 7.20 11.82
CA GLN A 108 -18.48 6.35 12.91
C GLN A 108 -19.58 5.73 13.79
N GLN A 109 -20.82 6.25 13.75
CA GLN A 109 -21.92 5.80 14.64
C GLN A 109 -23.08 5.06 13.95
N GLU A 110 -23.13 4.98 12.61
CA GLU A 110 -24.35 4.55 11.91
C GLU A 110 -24.24 3.28 11.04
N SER A 111 -23.15 2.50 11.14
CA SER A 111 -22.87 1.42 10.16
C SER A 111 -23.98 0.38 9.99
N LEU A 112 -24.62 -0.09 11.07
CA LEU A 112 -25.76 -1.02 10.97
C LEU A 112 -27.09 -0.30 10.68
N HIS A 113 -27.31 0.87 11.26
CA HIS A 113 -28.56 1.59 11.09
C HIS A 113 -28.71 2.11 9.66
N LYS A 114 -27.65 2.69 9.06
CA LYS A 114 -27.60 3.04 7.64
C LYS A 114 -27.85 1.82 6.76
N LEU A 115 -27.19 0.69 7.00
CA LEU A 115 -27.34 -0.51 6.16
C LEU A 115 -28.78 -1.06 6.16
N LEU A 116 -29.51 -0.91 7.27
CA LEU A 116 -30.91 -1.32 7.40
C LEU A 116 -31.90 -0.26 6.87
N THR A 117 -31.56 1.03 6.92
CA THR A 117 -32.45 2.13 6.48
C THR A 117 -32.20 2.58 5.03
N SER A 118 -31.02 2.34 4.45
CA SER A 118 -30.64 2.77 3.11
C SER A 118 -31.10 1.85 1.97
N GLY A 119 -31.83 0.76 2.26
CA GLY A 119 -32.46 -0.06 1.22
C GLY A 119 -31.48 -0.75 0.25
N GLY A 120 -30.30 -1.13 0.73
CA GLY A 120 -29.24 -1.76 -0.08
C GLY A 120 -27.90 -1.06 0.11
N PRO A 121 -26.79 -1.63 -0.43
CA PRO A 121 -25.52 -0.92 -0.42
C PRO A 121 -25.77 0.41 -1.12
N SER A 122 -25.46 1.51 -0.44
CA SER A 122 -25.44 2.83 -1.02
C SER A 122 -24.48 2.79 -2.22
N GLU A 123 -25.03 2.50 -3.39
CA GLU A 123 -24.47 2.95 -4.66
C GLU A 123 -24.61 4.47 -4.61
N GLU A 124 -23.75 5.11 -3.82
CA GLU A 124 -23.39 6.50 -4.05
C GLU A 124 -23.19 6.59 -5.55
N ASN A 125 -23.98 7.43 -6.22
CA ASN A 125 -23.95 7.49 -7.68
C ASN A 125 -22.60 8.10 -8.09
N PHE A 126 -21.54 7.30 -8.12
CA PHE A 126 -20.15 7.64 -8.47
C PHE A 126 -19.98 8.13 -9.92
N ARG A 127 -21.10 8.37 -10.60
CA ARG A 127 -21.24 8.78 -11.99
C ARG A 127 -21.29 10.29 -12.17
N SER A 128 -21.53 11.07 -11.10
CA SER A 128 -21.50 12.53 -11.24
C SER A 128 -20.08 13.01 -11.59
N PRO A 129 -19.89 13.80 -12.66
CA PRO A 129 -18.58 14.34 -13.00
C PRO A 129 -18.08 15.27 -11.88
N PHE A 130 -16.84 15.10 -11.47
CA PHE A 130 -16.17 15.99 -10.51
C PHE A 130 -14.82 16.42 -11.10
N PRO A 131 -14.73 17.64 -11.68
CA PRO A 131 -13.56 18.07 -12.45
C PRO A 131 -12.23 18.06 -11.68
N THR A 132 -12.26 18.35 -10.37
CA THR A 132 -11.05 18.39 -9.54
C THR A 132 -10.74 17.06 -8.86
N LEU A 133 -11.59 16.03 -8.99
CA LEU A 133 -11.37 14.70 -8.38
C LEU A 133 -9.99 14.14 -8.70
N LYS A 134 -9.58 14.29 -9.97
CA LYS A 134 -8.31 13.76 -10.44
C LYS A 134 -7.12 14.36 -9.70
N ALA A 135 -7.13 15.67 -9.47
CA ALA A 135 -6.06 16.35 -8.76
C ALA A 135 -6.01 15.90 -7.30
N ASN A 136 -7.16 15.92 -6.62
CA ASN A 136 -7.28 15.51 -5.23
C ASN A 136 -6.85 14.06 -4.99
N VAL A 137 -7.31 13.12 -5.84
CA VAL A 137 -6.93 11.71 -5.72
C VAL A 137 -5.42 11.53 -5.96
N ILE A 138 -4.83 12.24 -6.92
CA ILE A 138 -3.38 12.18 -7.16
C ILE A 138 -2.60 12.73 -5.96
N GLU A 139 -3.07 13.82 -5.37
CA GLU A 139 -2.49 14.42 -4.16
C GLU A 139 -2.55 13.44 -2.98
N ALA A 140 -3.72 12.88 -2.67
CA ALA A 140 -3.89 11.89 -1.62
C ALA A 140 -3.04 10.61 -1.85
N ILE A 141 -2.88 10.16 -3.10
CA ILE A 141 -1.97 9.05 -3.42
C ILE A 141 -0.49 9.45 -3.21
N ASN A 142 -0.11 10.70 -3.46
CA ASN A 142 1.25 11.17 -3.18
C ASN A 142 1.51 11.28 -1.68
N GLU A 143 0.54 11.75 -0.89
CA GLU A 143 0.63 11.73 0.57
C GLU A 143 0.83 10.31 1.10
N LEU A 144 0.05 9.35 0.59
CA LEU A 144 0.23 7.93 0.87
C LEU A 144 1.64 7.42 0.52
N LEU A 145 2.22 7.85 -0.62
CA LEU A 145 3.59 7.48 -0.99
C LEU A 145 4.60 8.03 0.00
N THR A 146 4.48 9.29 0.41
CA THR A 146 5.35 9.92 1.41
C THR A 146 5.22 9.24 2.78
N GLU A 147 4.00 8.88 3.19
CA GLU A 147 3.75 8.11 4.43
C GLU A 147 4.47 6.75 4.41
N LEU A 148 4.37 6.02 3.30
CA LEU A 148 5.02 4.72 3.13
C LEU A 148 6.55 4.80 3.23
N GLU A 149 7.15 5.88 2.72
CA GLU A 149 8.61 6.10 2.78
C GLU A 149 9.10 6.33 4.21
N GLY A 150 8.33 7.03 5.05
CA GLY A 150 8.71 7.32 6.44
C GLY A 150 8.35 6.24 7.47
N THR A 151 7.57 5.23 7.11
CA THR A 151 7.00 4.27 8.08
C THR A 151 8.05 3.54 8.91
N THR A 152 9.16 3.10 8.29
CA THR A 152 10.19 2.32 9.02
C THR A 152 10.92 3.18 10.05
N ASP A 153 11.23 4.43 9.71
CA ASP A 153 11.92 5.36 10.61
C ASP A 153 11.01 5.76 11.78
N ASN A 154 9.73 6.00 11.50
CA ASN A 154 8.73 6.29 12.54
C ASN A 154 8.62 5.16 13.56
N ILE A 155 8.64 3.89 13.11
CA ILE A 155 8.64 2.72 14.01
C ILE A 155 9.96 2.66 14.79
N ALA A 156 11.10 2.85 14.12
CA ALA A 156 12.42 2.78 14.76
C ALA A 156 12.59 3.82 15.87
N MET A 157 12.04 5.03 15.71
CA MET A 157 12.10 6.09 16.72
C MET A 157 11.46 5.70 18.07
N GLN A 158 10.50 4.77 18.06
CA GLN A 158 9.82 4.28 19.27
C GLN A 158 10.62 3.20 20.01
N ALA A 159 11.76 2.75 19.47
CA ALA A 159 12.49 1.60 20.03
C ALA A 159 12.96 1.80 21.48
N LEU A 160 13.28 3.04 21.87
CA LEU A 160 13.72 3.37 23.22
C LEU A 160 12.60 3.34 24.26
N GLU A 161 11.34 3.31 23.85
CA GLU A 161 10.21 3.14 24.77
C GLU A 161 10.00 1.67 25.15
N HIS A 162 10.54 0.75 24.33
CA HIS A 162 10.26 -0.69 24.44
C HIS A 162 11.46 -1.56 24.81
N ILE A 163 12.70 -1.16 24.50
CA ILE A 163 13.89 -2.01 24.69
C ILE A 163 14.77 -1.48 25.81
N HIS A 164 14.86 -2.12 26.96
CA HIS A 164 15.70 -1.69 28.07
C HIS A 164 17.11 -2.32 28.06
N SER A 165 18.03 -1.75 28.84
CA SER A 165 19.39 -2.30 28.97
C SER A 165 19.37 -3.68 29.64
N ASN A 166 20.25 -4.57 29.19
CA ASN A 166 20.42 -5.95 29.65
C ASN A 166 19.23 -6.88 29.39
N GLU A 167 18.29 -6.49 28.52
CA GLU A 167 17.25 -7.40 28.05
C GLU A 167 17.80 -8.44 27.08
N VAL A 168 17.06 -9.55 26.95
CA VAL A 168 17.30 -10.58 25.94
C VAL A 168 16.07 -10.63 25.04
N ILE A 169 16.23 -10.18 23.80
CA ILE A 169 15.16 -10.11 22.80
C ILE A 169 15.28 -11.30 21.86
N MET A 170 14.18 -11.99 21.58
CA MET A 170 14.14 -13.04 20.57
C MET A 170 13.41 -12.55 19.32
N THR A 171 14.01 -12.75 18.14
CA THR A 171 13.40 -12.49 16.84
C THR A 171 13.61 -13.68 15.91
N ILE A 172 12.86 -13.73 14.81
CA ILE A 172 12.92 -14.80 13.81
C ILE A 172 13.08 -14.22 12.41
N GLY A 173 13.93 -14.85 11.59
CA GLY A 173 14.13 -14.50 10.19
C GLY A 173 14.76 -13.12 9.98
N ARG A 174 14.41 -12.50 8.84
CA ARG A 174 14.91 -11.17 8.45
C ARG A 174 13.75 -10.22 8.18
N SER A 175 13.67 -9.17 8.99
CA SER A 175 12.80 -8.02 8.75
C SER A 175 13.62 -6.74 8.81
N ARG A 176 13.57 -5.93 7.75
CA ARG A 176 14.26 -4.64 7.68
C ARG A 176 13.75 -3.67 8.76
N THR A 177 12.46 -3.74 9.08
CA THR A 177 11.82 -2.92 10.12
C THR A 177 12.29 -3.31 11.51
N VAL A 178 12.33 -4.62 11.82
CA VAL A 178 12.84 -5.10 13.12
C VAL A 178 14.33 -4.80 13.27
N GLU A 179 15.11 -4.98 12.19
CA GLU A 179 16.53 -4.62 12.17
C GLU A 179 16.73 -3.12 12.46
N ALA A 180 15.99 -2.23 11.79
CA ALA A 180 16.07 -0.78 12.04
C ALA A 180 15.68 -0.42 13.47
N PHE A 181 14.62 -1.03 14.00
CA PHE A 181 14.14 -0.85 15.37
C PHE A 181 15.19 -1.26 16.40
N LEU A 182 15.76 -2.46 16.28
CA LEU A 182 16.81 -2.94 17.17
C LEU A 182 18.09 -2.09 17.05
N LYS A 183 18.48 -1.71 15.82
CA LYS A 183 19.63 -0.81 15.60
C LYS A 183 19.44 0.55 16.26
N ASP A 184 18.22 1.10 16.25
CA ASP A 184 17.95 2.39 16.87
C ASP A 184 18.09 2.34 18.39
N ALA A 185 17.52 1.33 19.04
CA ALA A 185 17.69 1.11 20.48
C ALA A 185 19.17 0.86 20.85
N ALA A 186 19.90 0.10 20.03
CA ALA A 186 21.30 -0.25 20.27
C ALA A 186 22.24 0.97 20.27
N ARG A 187 21.82 2.11 19.70
CA ARG A 187 22.58 3.37 19.77
C ARG A 187 22.73 3.87 21.21
N LYS A 188 21.76 3.58 22.09
CA LYS A 188 21.74 4.10 23.48
C LYS A 188 21.75 3.02 24.56
N ARG A 189 21.42 1.77 24.22
CA ARG A 189 21.26 0.68 25.19
C ARG A 189 22.04 -0.55 24.75
N LYS A 190 22.54 -1.32 25.72
CA LYS A 190 23.19 -2.61 25.48
C LYS A 190 22.21 -3.71 25.88
N PHE A 191 21.94 -4.64 24.99
CA PHE A 191 21.03 -5.77 25.18
C PHE A 191 21.47 -6.91 24.26
N HIS A 192 20.92 -8.10 24.48
CA HIS A 192 21.22 -9.28 23.67
C HIS A 192 20.05 -9.59 22.73
N VAL A 193 20.36 -10.04 21.52
CA VAL A 193 19.34 -10.46 20.55
C VAL A 193 19.62 -11.89 20.11
N ILE A 194 18.64 -12.76 20.31
CA ILE A 194 18.63 -14.12 19.78
C ILE A 194 17.86 -14.08 18.45
N VAL A 195 18.52 -14.46 17.36
CA VAL A 195 17.94 -14.48 16.02
C VAL A 195 17.75 -15.93 15.58
N ALA A 196 16.51 -16.42 15.64
CA ALA A 196 16.15 -17.72 15.10
C ALA A 196 16.13 -17.65 13.56
N GLU A 197 16.76 -18.61 12.88
CA GLU A 197 16.72 -18.68 11.42
C GLU A 197 15.37 -19.20 10.91
N CYS A 198 14.95 -18.75 9.72
CA CYS A 198 13.76 -19.25 9.03
C CYS A 198 14.09 -20.43 8.10
N ALA A 199 14.61 -21.54 8.65
CA ALA A 199 14.76 -22.77 7.87
C ALA A 199 13.41 -23.14 7.19
N PRO A 200 13.40 -23.58 5.91
CA PRO A 200 14.53 -24.09 5.12
C PRO A 200 15.33 -23.04 4.33
N PHE A 201 14.93 -21.77 4.35
CA PHE A 201 15.59 -20.70 3.59
C PHE A 201 16.25 -19.71 4.58
N CYS A 202 17.53 -19.94 4.92
CA CYS A 202 18.28 -19.15 5.89
C CYS A 202 18.51 -17.70 5.41
N GLN A 203 17.50 -16.84 5.55
CA GLN A 203 17.61 -15.41 5.31
C GLN A 203 18.27 -14.73 6.53
N LEU A 204 19.57 -14.94 6.74
CA LEU A 204 20.32 -14.27 7.82
C LEU A 204 20.88 -12.94 7.30
N ALA A 205 20.52 -11.83 7.94
CA ALA A 205 21.12 -10.52 7.63
C ALA A 205 21.42 -9.63 8.84
N LEU A 206 21.45 -10.18 10.05
CA LEU A 206 22.03 -9.47 11.19
C LEU A 206 23.50 -9.85 11.31
N LYS A 207 24.36 -9.24 10.48
CA LYS A 207 25.80 -9.21 10.77
C LYS A 207 26.01 -8.19 11.90
N GLN A 208 26.24 -8.69 13.11
CA GLN A 208 26.65 -7.99 14.34
C GLN A 208 26.00 -6.61 14.58
N LEU A 209 25.00 -6.58 15.48
CA LEU A 209 24.46 -5.37 16.11
C LEU A 209 25.37 -4.88 17.24
#